data_AF-A0A7C7EVZ5-F1
#
_entry.id   AF-A0A7C7EVZ5-F1
#
_cell.length_a   1.000
_cell.length_b   1.000
_cell.length_c   1.000
_cell.angle_alpha   90.00
_cell.angle_beta   90.00
_cell.angle_gamma   90.00
#
_symmetry.space_group_name_H-M   'P 1'
#
loop_
_entity.id
_entity.type
_entity.pdbx_description
1 polymer ?
#
loop_
_entity_poly.entity_id
_entity_poly.type
_entity_poly.pdbx_seq_one_letter_code
_entity_poly.pdbx_strand_id
1 'polypeptide(L)'
;MNKSVTKIPCNLTSFFMYWLMFTSPMHKMSTKDMEILSYILKKRYELSKIIVDDSKIDTFLFSREIRDEIVEEHGITKNSLQVALSHFRKIGVLLENDQLNKRFIPNLSPGANRFDLMILFDIQDVKEKS
;
A
#
# COMPACT_ATOMS: atom_id res chain seq x y z
N MET A 1 31.56 3.64 3.76
CA MET A 1 30.24 2.97 3.64
C MET A 1 29.86 3.02 2.17
N ASN A 2 29.75 1.88 1.49
CA ASN A 2 29.33 1.86 0.09
C ASN A 2 27.80 1.98 0.06
N LYS A 3 27.27 3.02 -0.58
CA LYS A 3 25.83 3.29 -0.72
C LYS A 3 25.51 3.40 -2.20
N SER A 4 24.60 2.56 -2.69
CA SER A 4 23.97 2.77 -4.01
C SER A 4 22.70 3.60 -3.82
N VAL A 5 22.52 4.62 -4.67
CA VAL A 5 21.32 5.48 -4.65
C VAL A 5 20.79 5.60 -6.07
N THR A 6 19.56 5.16 -6.26
CA THR A 6 18.84 5.31 -7.53
C THR A 6 17.58 6.13 -7.29
N LYS A 7 17.37 7.17 -8.11
CA LYS A 7 16.14 7.96 -8.09
C LYS A 7 15.13 7.33 -9.05
N ILE A 8 13.95 6.99 -8.55
CA ILE A 8 12.84 6.48 -9.36
C ILE A 8 11.85 7.63 -9.57
N PRO A 9 11.70 8.17 -10.80
CA PRO A 9 10.70 9.19 -11.07
C PRO A 9 9.30 8.59 -10.94
N CYS A 10 8.43 9.25 -10.18
CA CYS A 10 7.04 8.83 -9.99
C CYS A 10 6.16 10.04 -9.66
N ASN A 11 4.87 9.92 -9.97
CA ASN A 11 3.80 10.71 -9.36
C ASN A 11 3.16 9.91 -8.20
N LEU A 12 2.23 10.54 -7.47
CA LEU A 12 1.59 9.94 -6.30
C LEU A 12 0.89 8.61 -6.62
N THR A 13 0.17 8.50 -7.74
CA THR A 13 -0.50 7.26 -8.15
C THR A 13 0.52 6.16 -8.44
N SER A 14 1.52 6.44 -9.29
CA SER A 14 2.57 5.47 -9.63
C SER A 14 3.43 5.08 -8.42
N PHE A 15 3.61 5.96 -7.44
CA PHE A 15 4.34 5.66 -6.21
C PHE A 15 3.71 4.50 -5.43
N PHE A 16 2.39 4.54 -5.20
CA PHE A 16 1.71 3.45 -4.49
C PHE A 16 1.74 2.14 -5.28
N MET A 17 1.66 2.21 -6.62
CA MET A 17 1.84 1.03 -7.45
C MET A 17 3.26 0.45 -7.32
N TYR A 18 4.30 1.29 -7.38
CA TYR A 18 5.69 0.87 -7.19
C TYR A 18 5.95 0.28 -5.80
N TRP A 19 5.34 0.85 -4.77
CA TRP A 19 5.39 0.30 -3.42
C TRP A 19 4.83 -1.13 -3.38
N LEU A 20 3.65 -1.35 -3.96
CA LEU A 20 3.03 -2.69 -4.01
C LEU A 20 3.84 -3.67 -4.86
N MET A 21 4.40 -3.24 -5.98
CA MET A 21 5.30 -4.07 -6.78
C MET A 21 6.54 -4.48 -5.98
N PHE A 22 7.12 -3.54 -5.22
CA PHE A 22 8.27 -3.79 -4.36
C PHE A 22 7.94 -4.76 -3.22
N THR A 23 6.75 -4.62 -2.61
CA THR A 23 6.29 -5.51 -1.52
C THR A 23 5.66 -6.82 -2.02
N SER A 24 5.63 -7.07 -3.33
CA SER A 24 5.01 -8.25 -3.93
C SER A 24 5.41 -9.59 -3.30
N PRO A 25 6.68 -9.82 -2.90
CA PRO A 25 7.07 -11.04 -2.19
C PRO A 25 6.28 -11.31 -0.90
N MET A 26 5.75 -10.26 -0.25
CA MET A 26 5.01 -10.33 1.01
C MET A 26 3.52 -10.66 0.84
N HIS A 27 2.91 -10.28 -0.29
CA HIS A 27 1.45 -10.40 -0.49
C HIS A 27 1.03 -11.19 -1.74
N LYS A 28 1.90 -11.30 -2.75
CA LYS A 28 1.71 -12.10 -3.99
C LYS A 28 0.40 -11.81 -4.73
N MET A 29 0.00 -10.54 -4.76
CA MET A 29 -1.25 -10.10 -5.39
C MET A 29 -1.12 -10.02 -6.91
N SER A 30 -2.24 -10.12 -7.60
CA SER A 30 -2.31 -9.85 -9.04
C SER A 30 -2.12 -8.36 -9.35
N THR A 31 -1.77 -8.02 -10.60
CA THR A 31 -1.67 -6.62 -11.03
C THR A 31 -2.97 -5.85 -10.82
N LYS A 32 -4.13 -6.47 -11.12
CA LYS A 32 -5.45 -5.86 -10.93
C LYS A 32 -5.75 -5.54 -9.47
N ASP A 33 -5.39 -6.47 -8.58
CA ASP A 33 -5.51 -6.26 -7.14
C ASP A 33 -4.60 -5.14 -6.65
N MET A 34 -3.37 -5.06 -7.19
CA MET A 34 -2.44 -3.98 -6.89
C MET A 34 -2.94 -2.62 -7.41
N GLU A 35 -3.58 -2.55 -8.57
CA GLU A 35 -4.20 -1.32 -9.07
C GLU A 35 -5.27 -0.80 -8.10
N ILE A 36 -6.22 -1.66 -7.71
CA ILE A 36 -7.28 -1.31 -6.75
C ILE A 36 -6.66 -0.86 -5.41
N LEU A 37 -5.71 -1.64 -4.87
CA LEU A 37 -5.09 -1.29 -3.59
C LEU A 37 -4.23 -0.03 -3.68
N SER A 38 -3.58 0.23 -4.81
CA SER A 38 -2.79 1.46 -5.00
C SER A 38 -3.68 2.70 -4.90
N TYR A 39 -4.89 2.64 -5.43
CA TYR A 39 -5.87 3.70 -5.31
C TYR A 39 -6.36 3.87 -3.87
N ILE A 40 -6.66 2.76 -3.19
CA ILE A 40 -7.05 2.78 -1.77
C ILE A 40 -5.95 3.42 -0.91
N LEU A 41 -4.68 3.06 -1.11
CA LEU A 41 -3.55 3.64 -0.39
C LEU A 41 -3.38 5.14 -0.69
N LYS A 42 -3.59 5.55 -1.94
CA LYS A 42 -3.61 6.97 -2.33
C LYS A 42 -4.71 7.72 -1.59
N LYS A 43 -5.95 7.21 -1.58
CA LYS A 43 -7.07 7.82 -0.85
C LYS A 43 -6.79 7.91 0.64
N ARG A 44 -6.21 6.87 1.23
CA ARG A 44 -5.77 6.89 2.64
C ARG A 44 -4.77 8.01 2.91
N TYR A 45 -3.78 8.21 2.02
CA TYR A 45 -2.81 9.31 2.13
C TYR A 45 -3.44 10.69 1.90
N GLU A 46 -4.46 10.81 1.05
CA GLU A 46 -5.20 12.06 0.88
C GLU A 46 -6.01 12.39 2.15
N LEU A 47 -6.67 11.39 2.73
CA LEU A 47 -7.40 11.52 4.00
C LEU A 47 -6.45 11.86 5.17
N SER A 48 -5.23 11.31 5.20
CA SER A 48 -4.26 11.59 6.28
C SER A 48 -3.77 13.04 6.30
N LYS A 49 -3.98 13.82 5.23
CA LYS A 49 -3.69 15.26 5.21
C LYS A 49 -4.74 16.08 5.94
N ILE A 50 -5.94 15.53 6.15
CA ILE A 50 -7.11 16.24 6.66
C ILE A 50 -7.50 15.68 8.05
N ILE A 51 -7.39 14.37 8.22
CA ILE A 51 -7.75 13.67 9.46
C ILE A 51 -6.51 13.54 10.35
N VAL A 52 -6.55 14.18 11.52
CA VAL A 52 -5.45 14.17 12.50
C VAL A 52 -5.28 12.80 13.16
N ASP A 53 -6.39 12.10 13.41
CA ASP A 53 -6.40 10.81 14.10
C ASP A 53 -6.29 9.65 13.09
N ASP A 54 -5.08 9.08 12.97
CA ASP A 54 -4.76 7.97 12.06
C ASP A 54 -5.69 6.76 12.26
N SER A 55 -6.20 6.54 13.48
CA SER A 55 -7.10 5.42 13.78
C SER A 55 -8.49 5.58 13.13
N LYS A 56 -8.87 6.82 12.78
CA LYS A 56 -10.15 7.14 12.14
C LYS A 56 -10.08 7.15 10.62
N ILE A 57 -8.89 7.26 10.03
CA ILE A 57 -8.73 7.34 8.57
C ILE A 57 -9.37 6.12 7.89
N ASP A 58 -9.10 4.93 8.41
CA ASP A 58 -9.57 3.67 7.82
C ASP A 58 -11.10 3.54 7.93
N THR A 59 -11.73 4.15 8.94
CA THR A 59 -13.20 4.21 9.07
C THR A 59 -13.85 4.97 7.91
N PHE A 60 -13.23 6.08 7.48
CA PHE A 60 -13.72 6.84 6.32
C PHE A 60 -13.32 6.20 4.99
N LEU A 61 -12.17 5.53 4.94
CA LEU A 61 -11.60 4.92 3.74
C LEU A 61 -12.54 3.92 3.06
N PHE A 62 -13.34 3.20 3.84
CA PHE A 62 -14.29 2.22 3.34
C PHE A 62 -15.75 2.66 3.44
N SER A 63 -16.00 3.97 3.55
CA SER A 63 -17.31 4.57 3.39
C SER A 63 -17.95 4.22 2.04
N ARG A 64 -19.27 4.38 1.95
CA ARG A 64 -20.00 4.08 0.71
C ARG A 64 -19.50 4.94 -0.44
N GLU A 65 -19.24 6.21 -0.18
CA GLU A 65 -18.78 7.19 -1.15
C GLU A 65 -17.44 6.75 -1.77
N ILE A 66 -16.43 6.42 -0.95
CA ILE A 66 -15.12 5.99 -1.47
C ILE A 66 -15.21 4.64 -2.18
N ARG A 67 -16.06 3.72 -1.72
CA ARG A 67 -16.30 2.45 -2.44
C ARG A 67 -16.90 2.69 -3.82
N ASP A 68 -17.86 3.61 -3.93
CA ASP A 68 -18.47 3.97 -5.21
C ASP A 68 -17.42 4.65 -6.13
N GLU A 69 -16.53 5.49 -5.60
CA GLU A 69 -15.40 6.06 -6.36
C GLU A 69 -14.42 4.98 -6.88
N ILE A 70 -14.08 3.97 -6.08
CA ILE A 70 -13.19 2.87 -6.50
C ILE A 70 -13.81 2.09 -7.66
N VAL A 71 -15.12 1.82 -7.58
CA VAL A 71 -15.90 1.13 -8.62
C VAL A 71 -15.86 1.92 -9.92
N GLU A 72 -16.09 3.23 -9.86
CA GLU A 72 -16.07 4.12 -11.02
C GLU A 72 -14.68 4.22 -11.65
N GLU A 73 -13.64 4.50 -10.85
CA GLU A 73 -12.26 4.67 -11.32
C GLU A 73 -11.74 3.43 -12.09
N HIS A 74 -12.07 2.23 -11.62
CA HIS A 74 -11.54 0.98 -12.19
C HIS A 74 -12.51 0.30 -13.16
N GLY A 75 -13.71 0.85 -13.37
CA GLY A 75 -14.74 0.25 -14.23
C GLY A 75 -15.15 -1.16 -13.80
N ILE A 76 -15.15 -1.44 -12.49
CA ILE A 76 -15.50 -2.75 -11.93
C ILE A 76 -16.93 -2.74 -11.39
N THR A 77 -17.43 -3.89 -10.91
CA THR A 77 -18.72 -3.95 -10.20
C THR A 77 -18.51 -3.89 -8.68
N LYS A 78 -19.56 -3.56 -7.93
CA LYS A 78 -19.56 -3.65 -6.45
C LYS A 78 -19.20 -5.05 -5.96
N ASN A 79 -19.68 -6.09 -6.64
CA ASN A 79 -19.33 -7.48 -6.31
C ASN A 79 -17.85 -7.76 -6.56
N SER A 80 -17.29 -7.27 -7.66
CA SER A 80 -15.85 -7.39 -7.95
C SER A 80 -15.00 -6.70 -6.89
N LEU A 81 -15.39 -5.49 -6.45
CA LEU A 81 -14.73 -4.81 -5.35
C LEU A 81 -14.82 -5.63 -4.05
N GLN A 82 -15.99 -6.18 -3.72
CA GLN A 82 -16.15 -7.02 -2.52
C GLN A 82 -15.26 -8.28 -2.58
N VAL A 83 -15.11 -8.91 -3.74
CA VAL A 83 -14.19 -10.04 -3.93
C VAL A 83 -12.74 -9.62 -3.69
N ALA A 84 -12.31 -8.47 -4.21
CA ALA A 84 -10.97 -7.93 -3.97
C ALA A 84 -10.73 -7.65 -2.47
N LEU A 85 -11.68 -7.02 -1.78
CA LEU A 85 -11.58 -6.76 -0.33
C LEU A 85 -11.50 -8.06 0.48
N SER A 86 -12.28 -9.09 0.12
CA SER A 86 -12.18 -10.42 0.73
C SER A 86 -10.81 -11.07 0.49
N HIS A 87 -10.25 -10.90 -0.71
CA HIS A 87 -8.90 -11.36 -1.01
C HIS A 87 -7.85 -10.63 -0.15
N PHE A 88 -7.96 -9.32 -0.01
CA PHE A 88 -7.06 -8.51 0.84
C PHE A 88 -7.08 -8.95 2.31
N ARG A 89 -8.24 -9.36 2.84
CA ARG A 89 -8.35 -9.95 4.19
C ARG A 89 -7.62 -11.28 4.29
N LYS A 90 -7.84 -12.18 3.32
CA LYS A 90 -7.19 -13.50 3.29
C LYS A 90 -5.66 -13.42 3.31
N ILE A 91 -5.08 -12.43 2.64
CA ILE A 91 -3.62 -12.25 2.56
C ILE A 91 -3.07 -11.29 3.64
N GLY A 92 -3.93 -10.78 4.53
CA GLY A 92 -3.54 -9.94 5.66
C GLY A 92 -3.18 -8.49 5.33
N VAL A 93 -3.54 -8.01 4.14
CA VAL A 93 -3.41 -6.59 3.75
C VAL A 93 -4.52 -5.76 4.40
N LEU A 94 -5.74 -6.27 4.40
CA LEU A 94 -6.88 -5.71 5.12
C LEU A 94 -7.14 -6.58 6.36
N LEU A 95 -7.48 -5.96 7.49
CA LEU A 95 -7.81 -6.64 8.73
C LEU A 95 -9.33 -6.87 8.83
N GLU A 96 -9.77 -7.74 9.75
CA GLU A 96 -11.20 -8.04 9.95
C GLU A 96 -12.05 -6.82 10.32
N ASN A 97 -11.43 -5.80 10.93
CA ASN A 97 -12.08 -4.55 11.31
C ASN A 97 -12.02 -3.46 10.22
N ASP A 98 -11.81 -3.86 8.96
CA ASP A 98 -11.66 -2.96 7.82
C ASP A 98 -10.50 -1.95 7.95
N GLN A 99 -9.48 -2.27 8.74
CA GLN A 99 -8.25 -1.48 8.83
C GLN A 99 -7.16 -2.04 7.92
N LEU A 100 -6.38 -1.15 7.31
CA LEU A 100 -5.22 -1.58 6.52
C LEU A 100 -4.08 -1.96 7.45
N ASN A 101 -3.45 -3.10 7.16
CA ASN A 101 -2.28 -3.53 7.90
C ASN A 101 -1.11 -2.56 7.64
N LYS A 102 -0.62 -1.94 8.72
CA LYS A 102 0.46 -0.93 8.69
C LYS A 102 1.72 -1.36 7.95
N ARG A 103 2.00 -2.67 7.87
CA ARG A 103 3.14 -3.20 7.10
C ARG A 103 3.06 -2.93 5.60
N PHE A 104 1.86 -2.73 5.07
CA PHE A 104 1.61 -2.45 3.65
C PHE A 104 1.37 -0.97 3.36
N ILE A 105 1.33 -0.12 4.38
CA ILE A 105 1.18 1.33 4.23
C ILE A 105 2.59 1.95 4.17
N PRO A 106 3.00 2.59 3.07
CA PRO A 106 4.26 3.30 3.04
C PRO A 106 4.19 4.49 4.01
N ASN A 107 5.24 4.70 4.81
CA ASN A 107 5.31 5.82 5.76
C ASN A 107 5.61 7.14 5.02
N LEU A 108 4.64 7.63 4.25
CA LEU A 108 4.73 8.87 3.50
C LEU A 108 4.10 10.01 4.32
N SER A 109 4.91 11.00 4.71
CA SER A 109 4.42 12.16 5.45
C SER A 109 3.48 13.03 4.61
N PRO A 110 2.44 13.65 5.20
CA PRO A 110 1.58 14.59 4.50
C PRO A 110 2.38 15.70 3.80
N GLY A 111 2.17 15.85 2.48
CA GLY A 111 2.86 16.87 1.67
C GLY A 111 4.27 16.48 1.22
N ALA A 112 4.72 15.25 1.45
CA ALA A 112 6.02 14.80 1.01
C ALA A 112 6.14 14.80 -0.53
N ASN A 113 7.29 15.27 -1.03
CA ASN A 113 7.68 15.25 -2.44
C ASN A 113 8.73 14.16 -2.76
N ARG A 114 9.20 13.45 -1.73
CA ARG A 114 10.14 12.34 -1.84
C ARG A 114 9.82 11.27 -0.80
N PHE A 115 10.14 10.04 -1.12
CA PHE A 115 10.10 8.90 -0.21
C PHE A 115 11.46 8.20 -0.26
N ASP A 116 12.15 8.13 0.88
CA ASP A 116 13.45 7.47 0.96
C ASP A 116 13.27 6.04 1.48
N LEU A 117 13.62 5.07 0.64
CA LEU A 117 13.64 3.64 1.00
C LEU A 117 15.09 3.21 1.27
N MET A 118 15.33 2.64 2.45
CA MET A 118 16.62 2.06 2.80
C MET A 118 16.50 0.53 2.82
N ILE A 119 17.29 -0.13 1.97
CA ILE A 119 17.43 -1.59 1.96
C ILE A 119 18.75 -1.93 2.63
N LEU A 120 18.68 -2.66 3.74
CA LEU A 120 19.84 -3.14 4.47
C LEU A 120 20.06 -4.62 4.15
N PHE A 121 21.17 -4.93 3.50
CA PHE A 121 21.65 -6.30 3.35
C PHE A 121 22.60 -6.59 4.51
N ASP A 122 22.15 -7.40 5.47
CA ASP A 122 23.00 -7.91 6.55
C ASP A 122 23.71 -9.18 6.05
N ILE A 123 24.92 -9.01 5.53
CA ILE A 123 25.73 -10.13 5.02
C ILE A 123 26.44 -10.77 6.22
N GLN A 124 26.08 -12.01 6.54
CA GLN A 124 26.74 -12.79 7.59
C GLN A 124 27.71 -13.81 6.98
N ASP A 125 28.92 -13.90 7.52
CA ASP A 125 29.85 -14.96 7.17
C ASP A 125 29.32 -16.30 7.70
N VAL A 126 29.14 -17.27 6.80
CA VAL A 126 28.85 -18.65 7.21
C VAL A 126 30.11 -19.19 7.88
N LYS A 127 30.12 -19.27 9.21
CA LYS A 127 31.15 -20.03 9.92
C LYS A 127 30.94 -21.50 9.57
N GLU A 128 31.78 -22.05 8.70
CA GLU A 128 31.87 -23.49 8.52
C GLU A 128 32.11 -24.11 9.90
N LYS A 129 31.20 -24.99 10.33
CA LYS A 129 31.39 -25.77 11.56
C LYS A 129 32.54 -26.74 11.29
N SER A 130 33.73 -26.37 11.76
CA SER A 130 34.89 -27.24 11.94
C SER A 130 34.59 -28.36 12.92
#